data_AF-A0A0P0XAQ5-F1
#
_entry.id   AF-A0A0P0XAQ5-F1
#
_cell.length_a   1.000
_cell.length_b   1.000
_cell.length_c   1.000
_cell.angle_alpha   90.00
_cell.angle_beta   90.00
_cell.angle_gamma   90.00
#
_symmetry.space_group_name_H-M   'P 1'
#
loop_
_entity.id
_entity.type
_entity.pdbx_description
1 polymer ?
#
loop_
_entity_poly.entity_id
_entity_poly.type
_entity_poly.pdbx_seq_one_letter_code
_entity_poly.pdbx_strand_id
1 'polypeptide(L)'
;MAQMLGALLLFQDSLMSTMTRMSYSLLLPILCPLILLLLFRCYAYATRSGGMLDKLPSPPGRLPLIGHMHLIGFFPHMSLRDLATDLMLLHLGTVPTLVVSSSRMAQGATDVAFSPYGDYWRQIKKIVTTNLLTIKKIRSYSQTRQQEVRLVMAKIVEEAATHMAIDLTELLSCYSNNMINSSLLGGFNIEDYFPSLARLPVRRLLYAKAYDVKKRWDQLLDKLIDDHSSKHRSSLLDNNDVESDFIDVLLSIQQEYGLTKDNIKANLAIMFEAGTDTSFIELEYSMAELM
;
A
#
# COMPACT_ATOMS: atom_id res chain seq x y z
N MET A 1 5.39 76.12 -8.58
CA MET A 1 6.00 74.83 -8.23
C MET A 1 5.03 73.64 -8.28
N ALA A 2 3.85 73.69 -7.62
CA ALA A 2 2.92 72.55 -7.57
C ALA A 2 2.47 71.99 -8.94
N GLN A 3 2.16 72.85 -9.92
CA GLN A 3 1.76 72.41 -11.27
C GLN A 3 2.88 71.69 -12.03
N MET A 4 4.14 72.14 -11.89
CA MET A 4 5.29 71.46 -12.52
C MET A 4 5.53 70.08 -11.90
N LEU A 5 5.35 69.95 -10.58
CA LEU A 5 5.53 68.69 -9.86
C LEU A 5 4.45 67.66 -10.26
N GLY A 6 3.20 68.09 -10.43
CA GLY A 6 2.11 67.24 -10.90
C GLY A 6 2.29 66.74 -12.34
N ALA A 7 2.78 67.59 -13.24
CA ALA A 7 3.09 67.18 -14.62
C ALA A 7 4.22 66.15 -14.68
N LEU A 8 5.23 66.28 -13.82
CA LEU A 8 6.35 65.34 -13.75
C LEU A 8 5.89 63.96 -13.24
N LEU A 9 5.01 63.91 -12.23
CA LEU A 9 4.43 62.66 -11.72
C LEU A 9 3.56 61.96 -12.77
N LEU A 10 2.66 62.69 -13.44
CA LEU A 10 1.84 62.10 -14.51
C LEU A 10 2.68 61.59 -15.69
N PHE A 11 3.77 62.28 -16.04
CA PHE A 11 4.69 61.83 -17.07
C PHE A 11 5.46 60.56 -16.63
N GLN A 12 5.91 60.51 -15.38
CA GLN A 12 6.55 59.33 -14.80
C GLN A 12 5.59 58.13 -14.76
N ASP A 13 4.34 58.32 -14.33
CA ASP A 13 3.32 57.26 -14.29
C ASP A 13 2.99 56.75 -15.70
N SER A 14 2.86 57.66 -16.67
CA SER A 14 2.64 57.29 -18.08
C SER A 14 3.79 56.44 -18.62
N LEU A 15 5.04 56.90 -18.42
CA LEU A 15 6.25 56.17 -18.81
C LEU A 15 6.29 54.77 -18.18
N MET A 16 6.06 54.66 -16.88
CA MET A 16 6.03 53.39 -16.16
C MET A 16 4.93 52.45 -16.70
N SER A 17 3.74 52.98 -17.05
CA SER A 17 2.65 52.18 -17.62
C SER A 17 2.96 51.68 -19.04
N THR A 18 3.66 52.47 -19.85
CA THR A 18 4.11 52.04 -21.19
C THR A 18 5.22 51.02 -21.10
N MET A 19 6.21 51.21 -20.22
CA MET A 19 7.31 50.27 -20.03
C MET A 19 6.82 48.90 -19.55
N THR A 20 5.85 48.89 -18.63
CA THR A 20 5.22 47.64 -18.18
C THR A 20 4.39 46.97 -19.28
N ARG A 21 3.57 47.71 -20.05
CA ARG A 21 2.83 47.11 -21.17
C ARG A 21 3.75 46.52 -22.25
N MET A 22 4.83 47.23 -22.59
CA MET A 22 5.82 46.77 -23.57
C MET A 22 6.55 45.50 -23.08
N SER A 23 6.90 45.44 -21.79
CA SER A 23 7.55 44.25 -21.22
C SER A 23 6.61 43.04 -21.22
N TYR A 24 5.34 43.19 -20.82
CA TYR A 24 4.34 42.11 -20.88
C TYR A 24 4.07 41.64 -22.31
N SER A 25 3.96 42.55 -23.27
CA SER A 25 3.69 42.21 -24.68
C SER A 25 4.81 41.40 -25.33
N LEU A 26 6.07 41.59 -24.89
CA LEU A 26 7.22 40.82 -25.39
C LEU A 26 7.43 39.51 -24.62
N LEU A 27 7.17 39.50 -23.31
CA LEU A 27 7.35 38.31 -22.47
C LEU A 27 6.28 37.23 -22.72
N LEU A 28 5.01 37.63 -22.93
CA LEU A 28 3.90 36.70 -23.14
C LEU A 28 4.10 35.73 -24.33
N PRO A 29 4.50 36.16 -25.54
CA PRO A 29 4.71 35.26 -26.67
C PRO A 29 5.97 34.40 -26.54
N ILE A 30 6.91 34.71 -25.63
CA ILE A 30 8.08 33.87 -25.33
C ILE A 30 7.74 32.84 -24.24
N LEU A 31 7.03 33.27 -23.19
CA LEU A 31 6.63 32.41 -22.08
C LEU A 31 5.58 31.38 -22.49
N CYS A 32 4.60 31.75 -23.32
CA CYS A 32 3.53 30.85 -23.77
C CYS A 32 4.05 29.57 -24.47
N PRO A 33 4.90 29.62 -25.52
CA PRO A 33 5.45 28.43 -26.16
C PRO A 33 6.44 27.69 -25.26
N LEU A 34 7.14 28.38 -24.36
CA LEU A 34 8.04 27.73 -23.39
C LEU A 34 7.24 26.91 -22.37
N ILE A 35 6.11 27.44 -21.87
CA ILE A 35 5.16 26.73 -21.01
C ILE A 35 4.53 25.57 -21.78
N LEU A 36 4.07 25.76 -23.02
CA LEU A 36 3.52 24.68 -23.86
C LEU A 36 4.53 23.57 -24.14
N LEU A 37 5.80 23.91 -24.40
CA LEU A 37 6.87 22.94 -24.60
C LEU A 37 7.21 22.20 -23.30
N LEU A 38 7.21 22.89 -22.15
CA LEU A 38 7.36 22.26 -20.84
C LEU A 38 6.18 21.34 -20.52
N LEU A 39 4.94 21.74 -20.81
CA LEU A 39 3.74 20.91 -20.65
C LEU A 39 3.77 19.72 -21.60
N PHE A 40 4.19 19.89 -22.86
CA PHE A 40 4.34 18.80 -23.82
C PHE A 40 5.45 17.84 -23.42
N ARG A 41 6.60 18.35 -22.95
CA ARG A 41 7.66 17.50 -22.40
C ARG A 41 7.19 16.80 -21.13
N CYS A 42 6.50 17.48 -20.22
CA CYS A 42 5.93 16.88 -19.02
C CYS A 42 4.90 15.81 -19.38
N TYR A 43 4.06 16.04 -20.38
CA TYR A 43 3.10 15.08 -20.93
C TYR A 43 3.81 13.88 -21.56
N ALA A 44 4.76 14.10 -22.48
CA ALA A 44 5.55 13.07 -23.13
C ALA A 44 6.40 12.27 -22.12
N TYR A 45 6.77 12.88 -20.99
CA TYR A 45 7.54 12.25 -19.93
C TYR A 45 6.67 11.45 -18.96
N ALA A 46 5.55 12.03 -18.51
CA ALA A 46 4.55 11.36 -17.68
C ALA A 46 3.90 10.17 -18.40
N THR A 47 3.81 10.22 -19.74
CA THR A 47 3.38 9.08 -20.56
C THR A 47 4.50 8.08 -20.85
N ARG A 48 5.78 8.45 -20.67
CA ARG A 48 6.94 7.56 -20.83
C ARG A 48 7.23 6.83 -19.52
N SER A 49 6.36 5.90 -19.16
CA SER A 49 6.69 4.82 -18.23
C SER A 49 7.55 3.79 -19.00
N GLY A 50 8.66 3.37 -18.40
CA GLY A 50 9.64 2.47 -19.03
C GLY A 50 10.04 1.33 -18.11
N GLY A 51 9.07 0.73 -17.42
CA GLY A 51 9.26 -0.31 -16.42
C GLY A 51 8.97 -1.72 -16.92
N MET A 52 9.29 -2.72 -16.09
CA MET A 52 8.87 -4.13 -16.32
C MET A 52 7.34 -4.26 -16.40
N LEU A 53 6.62 -3.36 -15.72
CA LEU A 53 5.16 -3.32 -15.69
C LEU A 53 4.54 -2.89 -17.03
N ASP A 54 5.21 -2.08 -17.86
CA ASP A 54 4.66 -1.66 -19.16
C ASP A 54 4.61 -2.79 -20.21
N LYS A 55 5.25 -3.92 -19.93
CA LYS A 55 5.10 -5.15 -20.74
C LYS A 55 3.77 -5.85 -20.47
N LEU A 56 3.07 -5.47 -19.41
CA LEU A 56 1.79 -6.05 -19.05
C LEU A 56 0.69 -5.41 -19.91
N PRO A 57 -0.32 -6.19 -20.34
CA PRO A 57 -1.50 -5.64 -21.00
C PRO A 57 -2.10 -4.52 -20.14
N SER A 58 -2.37 -3.37 -20.75
CA SER A 58 -3.02 -2.23 -20.08
C SER A 58 -4.15 -1.75 -20.98
N PRO A 59 -5.30 -1.32 -20.42
CA PRO A 59 -6.36 -0.69 -21.20
C PRO A 59 -5.83 0.52 -21.99
N PRO A 60 -6.35 0.79 -23.20
CA PRO A 60 -5.97 1.99 -23.93
C PRO A 60 -6.49 3.26 -23.22
N GLY A 61 -5.82 4.39 -23.43
CA GLY A 61 -6.31 5.71 -23.00
C GLY A 61 -5.71 6.29 -21.71
N ARG A 62 -4.58 5.77 -21.20
CA ARG A 62 -3.90 6.31 -19.99
C ARG A 62 -3.71 7.84 -20.07
N LEU A 63 -4.31 8.55 -19.11
CA LEU A 63 -4.09 10.00 -18.92
C LEU A 63 -2.95 10.24 -17.91
N PRO A 64 -2.21 11.36 -18.04
CA PRO A 64 -1.23 11.76 -17.02
C PRO A 64 -1.94 12.04 -15.69
N LEU A 65 -1.35 11.59 -14.58
CA LEU A 65 -1.81 11.77 -13.19
C LEU A 65 -3.15 11.09 -12.82
N ILE A 66 -4.15 11.10 -13.70
CA ILE A 66 -5.47 10.46 -13.50
C ILE A 66 -5.42 8.96 -13.83
N GLY A 67 -4.50 8.55 -14.70
CA GLY A 67 -4.40 7.16 -15.14
C GLY A 67 -5.67 6.67 -15.83
N HIS A 68 -6.11 5.47 -15.48
CA HIS A 68 -7.33 4.81 -15.96
C HIS A 68 -8.57 5.15 -15.14
N MET A 69 -8.48 6.08 -14.19
CA MET A 69 -9.62 6.44 -13.33
C MET A 69 -10.81 7.00 -14.13
N HIS A 70 -10.54 7.63 -15.28
CA HIS A 70 -11.59 8.09 -16.21
C HIS A 70 -12.37 6.95 -16.91
N LEU A 71 -11.83 5.73 -16.92
CA LEU A 71 -12.52 4.52 -17.42
C LEU A 71 -13.40 3.89 -16.33
N ILE A 72 -13.24 4.31 -15.07
CA ILE A 72 -13.99 3.81 -13.93
C ILE A 72 -15.17 4.76 -13.71
N GLY A 73 -16.36 4.34 -14.14
CA GLY A 73 -17.59 5.10 -13.92
C GLY A 73 -18.08 5.05 -12.47
N PHE A 74 -19.26 5.64 -12.22
CA PHE A 74 -19.94 5.63 -10.92
C PHE A 74 -20.13 4.21 -10.32
N PHE A 75 -20.17 3.20 -11.19
CA PHE A 75 -20.23 1.79 -10.80
C PHE A 75 -18.86 1.15 -11.09
N PRO A 76 -17.88 1.25 -10.18
CA PRO A 76 -16.52 0.76 -10.42
C PRO A 76 -16.50 -0.74 -10.66
N HIS A 77 -17.35 -1.51 -9.96
CA HIS A 77 -17.43 -2.96 -10.12
C HIS A 77 -17.91 -3.39 -11.51
N MET A 78 -18.79 -2.62 -12.16
CA MET A 78 -19.22 -2.88 -13.55
C MET A 78 -18.14 -2.44 -14.54
N SER A 79 -17.59 -1.25 -14.34
CA SER A 79 -16.53 -0.72 -15.21
C SER A 79 -15.30 -1.66 -15.20
N LEU A 80 -14.86 -2.09 -14.01
CA LEU A 80 -13.75 -3.05 -13.87
C LEU A 80 -14.07 -4.42 -14.46
N ARG A 81 -15.33 -4.88 -14.41
CA ARG A 81 -15.75 -6.10 -15.10
C ARG A 81 -15.63 -5.96 -16.61
N ASP A 82 -16.05 -4.83 -17.17
CA ASP A 82 -15.98 -4.60 -18.62
C ASP A 82 -14.53 -4.43 -19.11
N LEU A 83 -13.66 -3.88 -18.25
CA LEU A 83 -12.22 -3.82 -18.50
C LEU A 83 -11.51 -5.19 -18.31
N ALA A 84 -12.11 -6.14 -17.59
CA ALA A 84 -11.48 -7.40 -17.13
C ALA A 84 -10.84 -8.21 -18.28
N THR A 85 -9.52 -8.35 -18.24
CA THR A 85 -8.71 -9.28 -19.04
C THR A 85 -7.91 -10.18 -18.10
N ASP A 86 -7.39 -11.31 -18.60
CA ASP A 86 -6.70 -12.33 -17.77
C ASP A 86 -5.63 -11.75 -16.81
N LEU A 87 -4.89 -10.76 -17.30
CA LEU A 87 -3.96 -9.92 -16.56
C LEU A 87 -4.16 -8.50 -17.08
N MET A 88 -4.12 -7.49 -16.23
CA MET A 88 -4.00 -6.10 -16.67
C MET A 88 -3.29 -5.22 -15.66
N LEU A 89 -2.63 -4.18 -16.13
CA LEU A 89 -2.13 -3.10 -15.30
C LEU A 89 -3.06 -1.88 -15.38
N LEU A 90 -3.84 -1.65 -14.33
CA LEU A 90 -4.59 -0.42 -14.14
C LEU A 90 -3.69 0.63 -13.46
N HIS A 91 -4.03 1.89 -13.66
CA HIS A 91 -3.38 2.99 -12.97
C HIS A 91 -4.51 3.81 -12.34
N LEU A 92 -4.69 3.66 -11.04
CA LEU A 92 -5.70 4.42 -10.29
C LEU A 92 -5.05 5.74 -9.86
N GLY A 93 -5.12 6.74 -10.73
CA GLY A 93 -4.35 7.95 -10.54
C GLY A 93 -2.86 7.68 -10.73
N THR A 94 -2.10 7.86 -9.64
CA THR A 94 -0.65 7.63 -9.57
C THR A 94 -0.29 6.22 -9.07
N VAL A 95 -1.26 5.40 -8.66
CA VAL A 95 -1.00 4.06 -8.13
C VAL A 95 -1.12 3.02 -9.25
N PRO A 96 -0.02 2.33 -9.65
CA PRO A 96 -0.12 1.17 -10.53
C PRO A 96 -0.77 0.01 -9.77
N THR A 97 -1.90 -0.48 -10.27
CA THR A 97 -2.66 -1.59 -9.72
C THR A 97 -2.64 -2.76 -10.72
N LEU A 98 -1.88 -3.81 -10.39
CA LEU A 98 -1.93 -5.05 -11.15
C LEU A 98 -3.22 -5.80 -10.80
N VAL A 99 -4.10 -5.96 -11.78
CA VAL A 99 -5.32 -6.77 -11.64
C VAL A 99 -5.10 -8.11 -12.33
N VAL A 100 -5.26 -9.18 -11.55
CA VAL A 100 -5.20 -10.55 -12.02
C VAL A 100 -6.62 -11.10 -12.02
N SER A 101 -7.24 -11.21 -13.21
CA SER A 101 -8.59 -11.77 -13.32
C SER A 101 -8.59 -13.26 -13.68
N SER A 102 -7.48 -13.76 -14.27
CA SER A 102 -7.40 -15.16 -14.67
C SER A 102 -7.27 -16.08 -13.46
N SER A 103 -8.15 -17.09 -13.39
CA SER A 103 -8.02 -18.17 -12.41
C SER A 103 -6.68 -18.89 -12.54
N ARG A 104 -6.10 -18.97 -13.75
CA ARG A 104 -4.79 -19.60 -14.00
C ARG A 104 -3.63 -18.88 -13.32
N MET A 105 -3.71 -17.56 -13.17
CA MET A 105 -2.69 -16.78 -12.48
C MET A 105 -2.96 -16.72 -10.97
N ALA A 106 -4.23 -16.63 -10.58
CA ALA A 106 -4.65 -16.77 -9.18
C ALA A 106 -4.43 -18.20 -8.63
N GLN A 107 -4.30 -19.23 -9.49
CA GLN A 107 -3.95 -20.59 -9.08
C GLN A 107 -2.60 -20.67 -8.35
N GLY A 108 -1.70 -19.70 -8.55
CA GLY A 108 -0.47 -19.60 -7.78
C GLY A 108 -0.68 -19.10 -6.34
N ALA A 109 -1.83 -18.48 -6.05
CA ALA A 109 -2.17 -18.02 -4.71
C ALA A 109 -2.62 -19.21 -3.86
N THR A 110 -1.97 -19.38 -2.72
CA THR A 110 -2.16 -20.56 -1.87
C THR A 110 -2.75 -20.22 -0.50
N ASP A 111 -2.91 -18.93 -0.21
CA ASP A 111 -3.58 -18.45 0.99
C ASP A 111 -5.11 -18.51 0.87
N VAL A 112 -5.80 -18.46 2.00
CA VAL A 112 -7.27 -18.55 2.05
C VAL A 112 -7.99 -17.35 1.40
N ALA A 113 -7.35 -16.19 1.26
CA ALA A 113 -7.98 -14.99 0.74
C ALA A 113 -8.04 -14.99 -0.80
N PHE A 114 -6.96 -15.42 -1.45
CA PHE A 114 -6.80 -15.34 -2.91
C PHE A 114 -6.78 -16.70 -3.61
N SER A 115 -6.73 -17.83 -2.89
CA SER A 115 -6.78 -19.15 -3.54
C SER A 115 -8.11 -19.39 -4.26
N PRO A 116 -8.07 -20.09 -5.42
CA PRO A 116 -9.28 -20.39 -6.17
C PRO A 116 -10.21 -21.28 -5.37
N TYR A 117 -11.51 -21.05 -5.54
CA TYR A 117 -12.53 -21.87 -4.89
C TYR A 117 -12.43 -23.34 -5.32
N GLY A 118 -12.39 -24.25 -4.35
CA GLY A 118 -12.25 -25.69 -4.55
C GLY A 118 -12.23 -26.43 -3.21
N ASP A 119 -11.99 -27.74 -3.23
CA ASP A 119 -11.98 -28.58 -2.01
C ASP A 119 -10.93 -28.10 -1.00
N TYR A 120 -9.74 -27.76 -1.50
CA TYR A 120 -8.67 -27.13 -0.72
C TYR A 120 -9.14 -25.85 0.00
N TRP A 121 -9.72 -24.90 -0.73
CA TRP A 121 -10.19 -23.62 -0.17
C TRP A 121 -11.26 -23.86 0.91
N ARG A 122 -12.22 -24.76 0.66
CA ARG A 122 -13.28 -25.10 1.62
C ARG A 122 -12.68 -25.69 2.90
N GLN A 123 -11.68 -26.56 2.77
CA GLN A 123 -11.01 -27.18 3.91
C GLN A 123 -10.20 -26.17 4.70
N ILE A 124 -9.37 -25.34 4.06
CA ILE A 124 -8.62 -24.29 4.75
C ILE A 124 -9.57 -23.32 5.42
N LYS A 125 -10.62 -22.85 4.73
CA LYS A 125 -11.62 -21.97 5.35
C LYS A 125 -12.24 -22.61 6.58
N LYS A 126 -12.60 -23.90 6.52
CA LYS A 126 -13.12 -24.65 7.67
C LYS A 126 -12.10 -24.65 8.80
N ILE A 127 -10.84 -24.99 8.52
CA ILE A 127 -9.76 -25.07 9.52
C ILE A 127 -9.48 -23.71 10.17
N VAL A 128 -9.37 -22.63 9.38
CA VAL A 128 -9.23 -21.25 9.87
C VAL A 128 -10.40 -20.90 10.78
N THR A 129 -11.62 -21.19 10.33
CA THR A 129 -12.84 -20.88 11.10
C THR A 129 -12.88 -21.64 12.42
N THR A 130 -12.56 -22.94 12.42
CA THR A 130 -12.70 -23.80 13.61
C THR A 130 -11.56 -23.67 14.61
N ASN A 131 -10.33 -23.38 14.15
CA ASN A 131 -9.14 -23.40 15.01
C ASN A 131 -8.65 -22.01 15.39
N LEU A 132 -8.92 -20.99 14.57
CA LEU A 132 -8.45 -19.63 14.80
C LEU A 132 -9.60 -18.66 15.12
N LEU A 133 -10.66 -18.67 14.31
CA LEU A 133 -11.76 -17.69 14.42
C LEU A 133 -12.91 -18.13 15.33
N THR A 134 -12.74 -19.23 16.08
CA THR A 134 -13.72 -19.63 17.09
C THR A 134 -13.76 -18.63 18.24
N ILE A 135 -14.95 -18.31 18.75
CA ILE A 135 -15.15 -17.37 19.87
C ILE A 135 -14.25 -17.70 21.07
N LYS A 136 -14.06 -19.00 21.39
CA LYS A 136 -13.14 -19.48 22.43
C LYS A 136 -11.71 -18.99 22.18
N LYS A 137 -11.18 -19.17 20.97
CA LYS A 137 -9.82 -18.77 20.59
C LYS A 137 -9.67 -17.25 20.49
N ILE A 138 -10.67 -16.55 19.96
CA ILE A 138 -10.70 -15.08 19.96
C ILE A 138 -10.65 -14.55 21.40
N ARG A 139 -11.40 -15.14 22.33
CA ARG A 139 -11.37 -14.75 23.75
C ARG A 139 -10.05 -15.10 24.43
N SER A 140 -9.41 -16.24 24.11
CA SER A 140 -8.11 -16.57 24.68
C SER A 140 -7.02 -15.55 24.30
N TYR A 141 -7.10 -14.94 23.11
CA TYR A 141 -6.21 -13.84 22.69
C TYR A 141 -6.58 -12.45 23.24
N SER A 142 -7.62 -12.33 24.08
CA SER A 142 -8.05 -11.02 24.64
C SER A 142 -6.94 -10.32 25.43
N GLN A 143 -6.16 -11.06 26.22
CA GLN A 143 -5.05 -10.51 27.00
C GLN A 143 -3.95 -9.96 26.11
N THR A 144 -3.61 -10.67 25.03
CA THR A 144 -2.66 -10.19 24.02
C THR A 144 -3.16 -8.88 23.42
N ARG A 145 -4.42 -8.81 22.97
CA ARG A 145 -4.99 -7.56 22.44
C ARG A 145 -4.97 -6.41 23.44
N GLN A 146 -5.27 -6.67 24.71
CA GLN A 146 -5.17 -5.65 25.77
C GLN A 146 -3.73 -5.13 25.93
N GLN A 147 -2.74 -6.02 25.83
CA GLN A 147 -1.34 -5.62 25.87
C GLN A 147 -0.95 -4.79 24.65
N GLU A 148 -1.40 -5.14 23.45
CA GLU A 148 -1.16 -4.37 22.23
C GLU A 148 -1.74 -2.94 22.35
N VAL A 149 -3.00 -2.82 22.77
CA VAL A 149 -3.66 -1.51 23.02
C VAL A 149 -2.90 -0.72 24.08
N ARG A 150 -2.42 -1.38 25.14
CA ARG A 150 -1.62 -0.72 26.18
C ARG A 150 -0.31 -0.14 25.63
N LEU A 151 0.36 -0.84 24.72
CA LEU A 151 1.59 -0.36 24.07
C LEU A 151 1.32 0.85 23.18
N VAL A 152 0.25 0.80 22.38
CA VAL A 152 -0.19 1.95 21.55
C VAL A 152 -0.51 3.17 22.42
N MET A 153 -1.28 2.99 23.50
CA MET A 153 -1.62 4.07 24.42
C MET A 153 -0.40 4.66 25.11
N ALA A 154 0.57 3.82 25.51
CA ALA A 154 1.82 4.30 26.09
C ALA A 154 2.61 5.16 25.09
N LYS A 155 2.66 4.75 23.82
CA LYS A 155 3.33 5.52 22.77
C LYS A 155 2.64 6.84 22.49
N ILE A 156 1.32 6.87 22.46
CA ILE A 156 0.53 8.10 22.30
C ILE A 156 0.80 9.07 23.45
N VAL A 157 0.83 8.59 24.70
CA VAL A 157 1.12 9.43 25.88
C VAL A 157 2.53 10.01 25.80
N GLU A 158 3.50 9.23 25.33
CA GLU A 158 4.88 9.70 25.09
C GLU A 158 4.93 10.81 24.02
N GLU A 159 4.26 10.62 22.87
CA GLU A 159 4.23 11.62 21.80
C GLU A 159 3.44 12.88 22.23
N ALA A 160 2.35 12.73 22.98
CA ALA A 160 1.53 13.84 23.46
C ALA A 160 2.28 14.75 24.45
N ALA A 161 3.25 14.20 25.19
CA ALA A 161 4.11 14.97 26.08
C ALA A 161 4.99 15.98 25.32
N THR A 162 5.20 15.80 24.02
CA THR A 162 5.95 16.75 23.18
C THR A 162 5.14 17.97 22.77
N HIS A 163 3.84 18.02 23.07
CA HIS A 163 2.89 19.06 22.63
C HIS A 163 2.84 19.28 21.10
N MET A 164 3.38 18.34 20.31
CA MET A 164 3.27 18.35 18.86
C MET A 164 1.96 17.67 18.43
N ALA A 165 1.39 18.11 17.31
CA ALA A 165 0.28 17.40 16.69
C ALA A 165 0.75 15.98 16.32
N ILE A 166 0.06 14.97 16.83
CA ILE A 166 0.37 13.57 16.55
C ILE A 166 -0.33 13.20 15.24
N ASP A 167 0.44 12.84 14.22
CA ASP A 167 -0.12 12.15 13.05
C ASP A 167 -0.45 10.71 13.48
N LEU A 168 -1.73 10.48 13.79
CA LEU A 168 -2.23 9.16 14.18
C LEU A 168 -2.08 8.15 13.05
N THR A 169 -2.19 8.58 11.79
CA THR A 169 -1.96 7.70 10.65
C THR A 169 -0.52 7.22 10.68
N GLU A 170 0.48 8.09 10.93
CA GLU A 170 1.89 7.65 11.04
C GLU A 170 2.15 6.78 12.28
N LEU A 171 1.63 7.14 13.45
CA LEU A 171 1.87 6.41 14.71
C LEU A 171 1.21 5.03 14.70
N LEU A 172 -0.06 4.95 14.32
CA LEU A 172 -0.81 3.69 14.27
C LEU A 172 -0.42 2.86 13.05
N SER A 173 -0.09 3.50 11.93
CA SER A 173 0.58 2.79 10.84
C SER A 173 1.94 2.29 11.29
N CYS A 174 2.72 2.94 12.15
CA CYS A 174 3.90 2.29 12.71
C CYS A 174 3.57 1.04 13.52
N TYR A 175 2.37 0.88 14.07
CA TYR A 175 1.97 -0.34 14.77
C TYR A 175 1.61 -1.48 13.79
N SER A 176 0.73 -1.23 12.83
CA SER A 176 0.36 -2.20 11.78
C SER A 176 1.49 -2.42 10.76
N ASN A 177 2.17 -1.35 10.39
CA ASN A 177 3.21 -1.26 9.36
C ASN A 177 4.64 -1.46 9.90
N ASN A 178 4.91 -1.48 11.21
CA ASN A 178 6.16 -2.12 11.68
C ASN A 178 6.14 -3.62 11.35
N MET A 179 4.95 -4.22 11.24
CA MET A 179 4.77 -5.50 10.57
C MET A 179 4.84 -5.32 9.04
N ILE A 180 4.13 -4.35 8.43
CA ILE A 180 4.12 -4.17 6.97
C ILE A 180 4.25 -2.68 6.50
N ASN A 181 5.47 -2.17 6.33
CA ASN A 181 5.85 -1.13 5.34
C ASN A 181 5.18 0.28 5.33
N SER A 182 5.66 1.25 6.12
CA SER A 182 5.40 2.68 5.79
C SER A 182 6.19 3.13 4.54
N SER A 183 7.46 2.72 4.43
CA SER A 183 8.32 3.18 3.32
C SER A 183 8.11 2.48 1.97
N LEU A 184 7.33 1.40 1.90
CA LEU A 184 7.29 0.52 0.70
C LEU A 184 5.90 0.30 0.11
N LEU A 185 4.83 0.38 0.92
CA LEU A 185 3.46 0.31 0.40
C LEU A 185 2.85 1.70 0.21
N GLY A 186 3.13 2.64 1.12
CA GLY A 186 2.65 4.03 1.03
C GLY A 186 3.67 5.02 0.47
N GLY A 187 4.89 4.57 0.16
CA GLY A 187 5.94 5.45 -0.33
C GLY A 187 5.56 5.99 -1.70
N PHE A 188 5.38 7.31 -1.80
CA PHE A 188 5.39 8.05 -3.06
C PHE A 188 6.39 7.39 -4.03
N ASN A 189 5.90 6.69 -5.04
CA ASN A 189 6.76 6.27 -6.14
C ASN A 189 7.16 7.55 -6.86
N ILE A 190 8.30 8.11 -6.46
CA ILE A 190 8.91 9.27 -7.11
C ILE A 190 9.10 8.98 -8.61
N GLU A 191 9.20 7.70 -8.99
CA GLU A 191 9.18 7.23 -10.38
C GLU A 191 7.90 7.63 -11.14
N ASP A 192 6.73 7.60 -10.51
CA ASP A 192 5.45 7.95 -11.15
C ASP A 192 5.31 9.47 -11.39
N TYR A 193 6.00 10.30 -10.59
CA TYR A 193 6.01 11.76 -10.74
C TYR A 193 7.19 12.28 -11.57
N PHE A 194 8.34 11.60 -11.48
CA PHE A 194 9.60 11.97 -12.11
C PHE A 194 10.35 10.70 -12.56
N PRO A 195 10.04 10.13 -13.73
CA PRO A 195 10.78 9.00 -14.30
C PRO A 195 12.31 9.24 -14.42
N SER A 196 12.80 10.48 -14.29
CA SER A 196 14.22 10.81 -14.39
C SER A 196 14.95 10.43 -13.11
N LEU A 197 14.24 10.50 -11.98
CA LEU A 197 14.68 10.08 -10.66
C LEU A 197 14.66 8.55 -10.53
N ALA A 198 14.09 7.79 -11.49
CA ALA A 198 14.21 6.33 -11.54
C ALA A 198 15.66 5.83 -11.65
N ARG A 199 16.58 6.70 -12.10
CA ARG A 199 18.04 6.44 -12.10
C ARG A 199 18.73 6.71 -10.76
N LEU A 200 18.04 7.29 -9.78
CA LEU A 200 18.66 7.62 -8.50
C LEU A 200 18.85 6.40 -7.59
N PRO A 201 19.85 6.43 -6.69
CA PRO A 201 20.12 5.38 -5.72
C PRO A 201 18.96 5.09 -4.76
N VAL A 202 17.99 6.01 -4.63
CA VAL A 202 16.79 5.85 -3.79
C VAL A 202 16.00 4.59 -4.17
N ARG A 203 15.93 4.24 -5.46
CA ARG A 203 15.29 2.99 -5.91
C ARG A 203 15.94 1.76 -5.28
N ARG A 204 17.28 1.70 -5.25
CA ARG A 204 18.00 0.58 -4.62
C ARG A 204 17.76 0.55 -3.13
N LEU A 205 17.68 1.72 -2.48
CA LEU A 205 17.40 1.79 -1.05
C LEU A 205 15.99 1.28 -0.72
N LEU A 206 14.98 1.66 -1.50
CA LEU A 206 13.61 1.16 -1.32
C LEU A 206 13.53 -0.34 -1.62
N TYR A 207 14.09 -0.81 -2.74
CA TYR A 207 14.11 -2.24 -3.05
C TYR A 207 14.85 -3.06 -1.98
N ALA A 208 15.97 -2.54 -1.46
CA ALA A 208 16.72 -3.17 -0.38
C ALA A 208 15.90 -3.23 0.91
N LYS A 209 15.24 -2.13 1.30
CA LYS A 209 14.33 -2.13 2.46
C LYS A 209 13.20 -3.14 2.29
N ALA A 210 12.58 -3.24 1.11
CA ALA A 210 11.50 -4.22 0.86
C ALA A 210 12.02 -5.65 0.94
N TYR A 211 13.18 -5.89 0.36
CA TYR A 211 13.83 -7.18 0.45
C TYR A 211 14.18 -7.55 1.89
N ASP A 212 14.69 -6.61 2.68
CA ASP A 212 15.03 -6.82 4.10
C ASP A 212 13.80 -7.10 4.95
N VAL A 213 12.69 -6.37 4.73
CA VAL A 213 11.41 -6.62 5.41
C VAL A 213 10.86 -7.99 5.03
N LYS A 214 10.81 -8.32 3.74
CA LYS A 214 10.39 -9.65 3.28
C LYS A 214 11.24 -10.74 3.92
N LYS A 215 12.56 -10.56 3.97
CA LYS A 215 13.49 -11.52 4.58
C LYS A 215 13.22 -11.72 6.07
N ARG A 216 12.94 -10.64 6.82
CA ARG A 216 12.57 -10.73 8.23
C ARG A 216 11.27 -11.50 8.42
N TRP A 217 10.27 -11.25 7.59
CA TRP A 217 9.02 -12.03 7.58
C TRP A 217 9.25 -13.50 7.28
N ASP A 218 10.02 -13.80 6.23
CA ASP A 218 10.35 -15.19 5.87
C ASP A 218 11.00 -15.89 7.07
N GLN A 219 11.97 -15.23 7.73
CA GLN A 219 12.66 -15.77 8.91
C GLN A 219 11.75 -15.94 10.13
N LEU A 220 10.87 -14.97 10.41
CA LEU A 220 9.93 -15.06 11.53
C LEU A 220 8.94 -16.20 11.32
N LEU A 221 8.36 -16.30 10.12
CA LEU A 221 7.43 -17.37 9.78
C LEU A 221 8.14 -18.74 9.73
N ASP A 222 9.36 -18.80 9.20
CA ASP A 222 10.18 -20.01 9.25
C ASP A 222 10.38 -20.49 10.68
N LYS A 223 10.79 -19.58 11.58
CA LYS A 223 10.99 -19.90 12.99
C LYS A 223 9.69 -20.39 13.65
N LEU A 224 8.57 -19.72 13.43
CA LEU A 224 7.28 -20.13 13.97
C LEU A 224 6.89 -21.54 13.49
N ILE A 225 7.06 -21.83 12.20
CA ILE A 225 6.76 -23.14 11.63
C ILE A 225 7.71 -24.21 12.17
N ASP A 226 9.00 -23.92 12.30
CA ASP A 226 10.00 -24.88 12.79
C ASP A 226 9.79 -25.19 14.28
N ASP A 227 9.47 -24.17 15.09
CA ASP A 227 9.12 -24.34 16.51
C ASP A 227 7.90 -25.25 16.67
N HIS A 228 6.85 -25.09 15.87
CA HIS A 228 5.67 -25.98 15.90
C HIS A 228 5.96 -27.35 15.31
N SER A 229 6.77 -27.45 14.25
CA SER A 229 7.16 -28.73 13.66
C SER A 229 7.96 -29.59 14.65
N SER A 230 8.82 -28.97 15.46
CA SER A 230 9.58 -29.64 16.51
C SER A 230 8.68 -30.09 17.67
N LYS A 231 7.75 -29.22 18.11
CA LYS A 231 6.75 -29.55 19.13
C LYS A 231 5.82 -30.67 18.69
N HIS A 232 5.26 -30.59 17.49
CA HIS A 232 4.40 -31.63 16.90
C HIS A 232 5.14 -32.97 16.82
N ARG A 233 6.42 -32.99 16.46
CA ARG A 233 7.23 -34.21 16.49
C ARG A 233 7.43 -34.74 17.91
N SER A 234 7.58 -33.87 18.91
CA SER A 234 7.70 -34.29 20.31
C SER A 234 6.39 -34.77 20.91
N SER A 235 5.24 -34.16 20.56
CA SER A 235 3.91 -34.58 21.05
C SER A 235 3.44 -35.89 20.41
N LEU A 236 3.92 -36.25 19.22
CA LEU A 236 3.71 -37.59 18.68
C LEU A 236 4.44 -38.68 19.49
N LEU A 237 5.49 -38.31 20.23
CA LEU A 237 6.26 -39.23 21.08
C LEU A 237 5.79 -39.24 22.53
N ASP A 238 5.11 -38.19 22.97
CA ASP A 238 4.70 -37.95 24.35
C ASP A 238 3.19 -37.70 24.39
N ASN A 239 2.41 -38.58 25.04
CA ASN A 239 0.93 -38.57 25.10
C ASN A 239 0.34 -37.38 25.89
N ASN A 240 0.88 -36.18 25.71
CA ASN A 240 0.32 -34.96 26.28
C ASN A 240 -0.74 -34.42 25.33
N ASP A 241 -1.99 -34.34 25.81
CA ASP A 241 -3.10 -33.63 25.16
C ASP A 241 -2.82 -32.11 25.14
N VAL A 242 -1.89 -31.68 24.31
CA VAL A 242 -1.66 -30.26 24.05
C VAL A 242 -2.74 -29.78 23.07
N GLU A 243 -3.43 -28.68 23.40
CA GLU A 243 -4.41 -28.06 22.51
C GLU A 243 -3.73 -27.71 21.18
N SER A 244 -4.16 -28.37 20.10
CA SER A 244 -3.58 -28.18 18.77
C SER A 244 -3.75 -26.74 18.31
N ASP A 245 -2.65 -26.06 18.01
CA ASP A 245 -2.71 -24.71 17.48
C ASP A 245 -3.02 -24.73 15.97
N PHE A 246 -3.40 -23.57 15.44
CA PHE A 246 -3.71 -23.43 14.01
C PHE A 246 -2.56 -23.91 13.11
N ILE A 247 -1.31 -23.67 13.52
CA ILE A 247 -0.12 -24.14 12.79
C ILE A 247 -0.03 -25.66 12.82
N ASP A 248 -0.31 -26.31 13.94
CA ASP A 248 -0.28 -27.77 14.05
C ASP A 248 -1.32 -28.43 13.15
N VAL A 249 -2.50 -27.81 13.03
CA VAL A 249 -3.55 -28.28 12.12
C VAL A 249 -3.15 -28.08 10.65
N LEU A 250 -2.46 -26.99 10.30
CA LEU A 250 -1.92 -26.82 8.95
C LEU A 250 -0.80 -27.81 8.63
N LEU A 251 0.04 -28.14 9.63
CA LEU A 251 1.09 -29.15 9.49
C LEU A 251 0.52 -30.57 9.36
N SER A 252 -0.58 -30.90 10.06
CA SER A 252 -1.18 -32.23 9.99
C SER A 252 -1.85 -32.53 8.65
N ILE A 253 -2.46 -31.52 8.02
CA ILE A 253 -3.05 -31.64 6.67
C ILE A 253 -2.02 -31.47 5.55
N GLN A 254 -0.76 -31.15 5.90
CA GLN A 254 0.26 -30.77 4.93
C GLN A 254 0.47 -31.86 3.87
N GLN A 255 0.52 -33.13 4.29
CA GLN A 255 0.73 -34.27 3.40
C GLN A 255 -0.52 -34.58 2.55
N GLU A 256 -1.72 -34.36 3.10
CA GLU A 256 -3.00 -34.65 2.44
C GLU A 256 -3.24 -33.73 1.23
N TYR A 257 -2.95 -32.43 1.38
CA TYR A 257 -3.16 -31.43 0.33
C TYR A 257 -1.88 -31.04 -0.42
N GLY A 258 -0.76 -31.71 -0.13
CA GLY A 258 0.54 -31.40 -0.74
C GLY A 258 1.04 -29.99 -0.42
N LEU A 259 0.75 -29.48 0.79
CA LEU A 259 1.12 -28.12 1.16
C LEU A 259 2.62 -27.97 1.34
N THR A 260 3.18 -26.96 0.69
CA THR A 260 4.56 -26.55 0.90
C THR A 260 4.65 -25.64 2.12
N LYS A 261 5.89 -25.46 2.63
CA LYS A 261 6.17 -24.50 3.70
C LYS A 261 5.70 -23.09 3.31
N ASP A 262 5.83 -22.72 2.04
CA ASP A 262 5.40 -21.42 1.53
C ASP A 262 3.87 -21.25 1.57
N ASN A 263 3.10 -22.33 1.37
CA ASN A 263 1.64 -22.26 1.51
C ASN A 263 1.23 -21.99 2.95
N ILE A 264 1.91 -22.60 3.91
CA ILE A 264 1.68 -22.35 5.35
C ILE A 264 2.06 -20.91 5.69
N LYS A 265 3.22 -20.43 5.23
CA LYS A 265 3.65 -19.02 5.39
C LYS A 265 2.62 -18.04 4.85
N ALA A 266 2.09 -18.28 3.65
CA ALA A 266 1.10 -17.42 3.01
C ALA A 266 -0.21 -17.35 3.82
N ASN A 267 -0.70 -18.50 4.32
CA ASN A 267 -1.88 -18.52 5.18
C ASN A 267 -1.64 -17.79 6.50
N LEU A 268 -0.47 -17.96 7.13
CA LEU A 268 -0.13 -17.23 8.35
C LEU A 268 -0.03 -15.72 8.13
N ALA A 269 0.62 -15.30 7.04
CA ALA A 269 0.74 -13.87 6.70
C ALA A 269 -0.63 -13.21 6.55
N ILE A 270 -1.56 -13.84 5.81
CA ILE A 270 -2.93 -13.32 5.65
C ILE A 270 -3.70 -13.29 6.98
N MET A 271 -3.50 -14.28 7.88
CA MET A 271 -4.15 -14.24 9.20
C MET A 271 -3.65 -13.08 10.07
N PHE A 272 -2.34 -12.80 10.00
CA PHE A 272 -1.75 -11.66 10.71
C PHE A 272 -2.25 -10.34 10.13
N GLU A 273 -2.17 -10.16 8.81
CA GLU A 273 -2.65 -8.98 8.09
C GLU A 273 -4.13 -8.68 8.38
N ALA A 274 -5.01 -9.69 8.24
CA ALA A 274 -6.44 -9.53 8.49
C ALA A 274 -6.75 -9.15 9.94
N GLY A 275 -5.97 -9.68 10.91
CA GLY A 275 -6.13 -9.36 12.32
C GLY A 275 -5.65 -7.95 12.69
N THR A 276 -4.58 -7.47 12.04
CA THR A 276 -4.00 -6.15 12.34
C THR A 276 -4.72 -5.01 11.64
N ASP A 277 -5.03 -5.14 10.35
CA ASP A 277 -5.62 -4.05 9.55
C ASP A 277 -7.01 -3.66 10.07
N THR A 278 -7.83 -4.66 10.40
CA THR A 278 -9.17 -4.42 10.94
C THR A 278 -9.13 -3.77 12.32
N SER A 279 -8.22 -4.23 13.18
CA SER A 279 -8.02 -3.64 14.52
C SER A 279 -7.50 -2.21 14.44
N PHE A 280 -6.64 -1.91 13.45
CA PHE A 280 -6.12 -0.58 13.22
C PHE A 280 -7.21 0.43 12.84
N ILE A 281 -8.04 0.07 11.86
CA ILE A 281 -9.15 0.93 11.43
C ILE A 281 -10.09 1.21 12.61
N GLU A 282 -10.41 0.19 13.41
CA GLU A 282 -11.27 0.36 14.59
C GLU A 282 -10.66 1.31 15.64
N LEU A 283 -9.35 1.20 15.89
CA LEU A 283 -8.63 2.10 16.80
C LEU A 283 -8.59 3.53 16.27
N GLU A 284 -8.34 3.73 14.97
CA GLU A 284 -8.35 5.05 14.34
C GLU A 284 -9.72 5.73 14.47
N TYR A 285 -10.81 5.01 14.20
CA TYR A 285 -12.18 5.52 14.38
C TYR A 285 -12.51 5.81 15.85
N SER A 286 -12.18 4.89 16.77
CA SER A 286 -12.42 5.08 18.19
C SER A 286 -11.70 6.31 18.75
N MET A 287 -10.48 6.57 18.26
CA MET A 287 -9.71 7.75 18.66
C MET A 287 -10.26 9.04 18.05
N ALA A 288 -10.66 9.00 16.77
CA ALA A 288 -11.29 10.15 16.11
C ALA A 288 -12.62 10.54 16.76
N GLU A 289 -13.38 9.60 17.32
CA GLU A 289 -14.62 9.86 18.06
C GLU A 289 -14.36 10.49 19.45
N LEU A 290 -13.19 10.26 20.05
CA LEU A 290 -12.82 10.81 21.36
C LEU A 290 -12.22 12.22 21.32
N MET A 291 -11.89 12.75 20.13
CA MET A 291 -11.32 14.09 19.93
C MET A 291 -12.38 15.14 19.63
#